data_AF-A0AAW0MVA8-F1
#
_entry.id   AF-A0AAW0MVA8-F1
#
_cell.length_a   1.000
_cell.length_b   1.000
_cell.length_c   1.000
_cell.angle_alpha   90.00
_cell.angle_beta   90.00
_cell.angle_gamma   90.00
#
_symmetry.space_group_name_H-M   'P 1'
#
loop_
_entity.id
_entity.type
_entity.pdbx_description
1 polymer ?
#
loop_
_entity_poly.entity_id
_entity_poly.type
_entity_poly.pdbx_seq_one_letter_code
_entity_poly.pdbx_strand_id
1 'polypeptide(L)'
;MAVSASDPLFHPCVYHEAFKVELQVKRPLMPIHLSPEQVGLDMLCLCGQLDLLIRAQTQQFQEQLEECCSPEESDSFQIQGSEILDQMLQCLEHLPKPMPQLEDYLDLIGLSAMFPRVEVFLIQGSPVEMLERPLMDDYFSHIAKLNQLLVLSQQLEEDINHLGSHKYIAHQLSVIYQVISSFRGIKMFSEIKKEIEANFKQLKQSLVAEAGCRHEPQLSAQYVSWILEMTQNISSAVMSLPEELTEDLHPALTFMAQFLS
;
A
#
# COMPACT_ATOMS: atom_id res chain seq x y z
N MET A 1 1.54 52.39 -40.92
CA MET A 1 0.41 51.56 -40.40
C MET A 1 0.68 51.35 -38.92
N ALA A 2 0.19 52.24 -38.05
CA ALA A 2 0.32 52.09 -36.61
C ALA A 2 -1.10 51.90 -36.06
N VAL A 3 -1.41 50.69 -35.62
CA VAL A 3 -2.64 50.39 -34.88
C VAL A 3 -2.45 50.99 -33.50
N SER A 4 -3.16 52.07 -33.19
CA SER A 4 -3.22 52.62 -31.85
C SER A 4 -3.90 51.60 -30.94
N ALA A 5 -3.12 50.92 -30.10
CA ALA A 5 -3.68 50.14 -29.01
C ALA A 5 -4.32 51.13 -28.02
N SER A 6 -5.64 51.07 -27.90
CA SER A 6 -6.38 51.83 -26.88
C SER A 6 -6.14 51.20 -25.51
N ASP A 7 -5.87 52.03 -24.51
CA ASP A 7 -5.75 51.59 -23.12
C ASP A 7 -7.05 50.91 -22.65
N PRO A 8 -6.96 49.88 -21.78
CA PRO A 8 -8.13 49.20 -21.26
C PRO A 8 -9.02 50.18 -20.46
N LEU A 9 -10.32 50.19 -20.77
CA LEU A 9 -11.31 51.07 -20.15
C LEU A 9 -11.47 50.85 -18.63
N PHE A 10 -11.08 49.67 -18.15
CA PHE A 10 -11.09 49.32 -16.73
C PHE A 10 -9.84 48.52 -16.38
N HIS A 11 -9.22 48.90 -15.27
CA HIS A 11 -8.17 48.10 -14.64
C HIS A 11 -8.87 47.09 -13.72
N PRO A 12 -8.55 45.78 -13.78
CA PRO A 12 -9.06 44.82 -12.80
C PRO A 12 -8.73 45.34 -11.40
N CYS A 13 -9.73 45.49 -10.54
CA CYS A 13 -9.50 45.91 -9.16
C CYS A 13 -8.50 44.93 -8.53
N VAL A 14 -7.39 45.47 -8.02
CA VAL A 14 -6.42 44.71 -7.24
C VAL A 14 -7.19 44.01 -6.12
N TYR A 15 -7.10 42.68 -6.07
CA TYR A 15 -7.78 41.87 -5.07
C TYR A 15 -7.35 42.37 -3.68
N HIS A 16 -8.26 43.00 -2.97
CA HIS A 16 -7.95 43.62 -1.69
C HIS A 16 -7.90 42.52 -0.62
N GLU A 17 -6.75 42.39 0.05
CA GLU A 17 -6.42 41.27 0.94
C GLU A 17 -7.46 41.03 2.05
N ALA A 18 -8.13 42.10 2.50
CA ALA A 18 -9.24 42.02 3.46
C ALA A 18 -10.48 41.21 2.98
N PHE A 19 -10.60 40.92 1.68
CA PHE A 19 -11.64 40.06 1.11
C PHE A 19 -11.11 38.69 0.70
N LYS A 20 -9.91 38.32 1.17
CA LYS A 20 -9.35 36.98 0.97
C LYS A 20 -10.27 35.96 1.63
N VAL A 21 -10.98 35.21 0.81
CA VAL A 21 -11.77 34.06 1.25
C VAL A 21 -10.84 32.86 1.26
N GLU A 22 -10.57 32.31 2.45
CA GLU A 22 -9.91 31.01 2.55
C GLU A 22 -10.86 29.94 2.01
N LEU A 23 -10.59 29.48 0.79
CA LEU A 23 -11.30 28.38 0.19
C LEU A 23 -10.81 27.08 0.82
N GLN A 24 -11.53 26.61 1.83
CA GLN A 24 -11.28 25.31 2.45
C GLN A 24 -11.99 24.20 1.69
N VAL A 25 -11.58 23.98 0.43
CA VAL A 25 -12.19 22.99 -0.49
C VAL A 25 -12.15 21.57 0.09
N LYS A 26 -11.20 21.29 0.97
CA LYS A 26 -10.97 19.97 1.57
C LYS A 26 -11.65 19.78 2.94
N ARG A 27 -12.22 20.81 3.57
CA ARG A 27 -12.87 20.67 4.89
C ARG A 27 -14.34 20.30 4.75
N PRO A 28 -14.86 19.39 5.60
CA PRO A 28 -16.26 19.03 5.57
C PRO A 28 -17.13 20.24 5.95
N LEU A 29 -18.25 20.41 5.24
CA LEU A 29 -19.21 21.50 5.49
C LEU A 29 -19.89 21.41 6.86
N MET A 30 -19.90 20.22 7.47
CA MET A 30 -20.37 20.00 8.83
C MET A 30 -19.20 19.58 9.73
N PRO A 31 -19.14 20.07 10.98
CA PRO A 31 -18.14 19.63 11.93
C PRO A 31 -18.36 18.14 12.22
N ILE A 32 -17.45 17.30 11.74
CA ILE A 32 -17.34 15.92 12.17
C ILE A 32 -16.76 15.98 13.60
N HIS A 33 -17.32 15.23 14.53
CA HIS A 33 -16.74 15.09 15.86
C HIS A 33 -16.19 13.68 15.96
N LEU A 34 -14.87 13.57 15.87
CA LEU A 34 -14.18 12.32 16.07
C LEU A 34 -14.05 12.06 17.59
N SER A 35 -14.30 10.83 18.01
CA SER A 35 -13.91 10.39 19.35
C SER A 35 -12.38 10.33 19.46
N PRO A 36 -11.79 10.39 20.68
CA PRO A 36 -10.35 10.22 20.85
C PRO A 36 -9.81 8.92 20.23
N GLU A 37 -10.59 7.84 20.28
CA GLU A 37 -10.27 6.56 19.62
C GLU A 37 -10.21 6.68 18.10
N GLN A 38 -11.18 7.41 17.50
CA GLN A 38 -11.19 7.67 16.06
C GLN A 38 -10.02 8.56 15.64
N VAL A 39 -9.67 9.57 16.43
CA VAL A 39 -8.47 10.39 16.21
C VAL A 39 -7.21 9.51 16.25
N GLY A 40 -7.13 8.58 17.20
CA GLY A 40 -6.06 7.60 17.25
C GLY A 40 -5.95 6.76 15.98
N LEU A 41 -7.08 6.22 15.51
CA LEU A 41 -7.13 5.39 14.30
C LEU A 41 -6.74 6.15 13.04
N ASP A 42 -7.24 7.38 12.89
CA ASP A 42 -6.87 8.24 11.76
C ASP A 42 -5.38 8.57 11.83
N MET A 43 -4.86 8.89 13.02
CA MET A 43 -3.43 9.15 13.22
C MET A 43 -2.57 7.94 12.88
N LEU A 44 -2.98 6.72 13.27
CA LEU A 44 -2.32 5.47 12.90
C LEU A 44 -2.23 5.33 11.38
N CYS A 45 -3.33 5.60 10.67
CA CYS A 45 -3.37 5.52 9.21
C CYS A 45 -2.50 6.58 8.54
N LEU A 46 -2.52 7.81 9.05
CA LEU A 46 -1.71 8.93 8.54
C LEU A 46 -0.21 8.69 8.78
N CYS A 47 0.17 8.19 9.96
CA CYS A 47 1.55 7.75 10.24
C CYS A 47 2.00 6.67 9.26
N GLY A 48 1.16 5.67 8.97
CA GLY A 48 1.48 4.63 7.98
C GLY A 48 1.68 5.19 6.56
N GLN A 49 0.84 6.14 6.14
CA GLN A 49 0.99 6.80 4.84
C GLN A 49 2.28 7.63 4.75
N LEU A 50 2.55 8.43 5.79
CA LEU A 50 3.73 9.27 5.86
C LEU A 50 5.02 8.44 5.93
N ASP A 51 5.01 7.34 6.71
CA ASP A 51 6.14 6.41 6.80
C ASP A 51 6.51 5.80 5.44
N LEU A 52 5.51 5.32 4.68
CA LEU A 52 5.73 4.77 3.34
C LEU A 52 6.23 5.84 2.36
N LEU A 53 5.69 7.06 2.46
CA LEU A 53 6.10 8.18 1.63
C LEU A 53 7.55 8.61 1.91
N ILE A 54 7.94 8.70 3.20
CA ILE A 54 9.32 8.96 3.63
C ILE A 54 10.24 7.87 3.10
N ARG A 55 9.85 6.60 3.27
CA ARG A 55 10.65 5.46 2.79
C ARG A 55 10.90 5.51 1.28
N ALA A 56 9.88 5.83 0.49
CA ALA A 56 10.01 5.99 -0.96
C ALA A 56 10.99 7.13 -1.31
N GLN A 57 10.89 8.27 -0.62
CA GLN A 57 11.79 9.41 -0.84
C GLN A 57 13.24 9.10 -0.42
N THR A 58 13.45 8.35 0.65
CA THR A 58 14.79 7.88 1.05
C THR A 58 15.41 6.97 -0.02
N GLN A 59 14.62 6.07 -0.62
CA GLN A 59 15.09 5.23 -1.73
C GLN A 59 15.47 6.06 -2.95
N GLN A 60 14.65 7.04 -3.30
CA GLN A 60 14.94 7.97 -4.40
C GLN A 60 16.24 8.75 -4.17
N PHE A 61 16.52 9.18 -2.93
CA PHE A 61 17.81 9.82 -2.60
C PHE A 61 18.99 8.89 -2.83
N GLN A 62 18.88 7.62 -2.47
CA GLN A 62 19.94 6.63 -2.72
C GLN A 62 20.19 6.46 -4.21
N GLU A 63 19.14 6.35 -5.02
CA GLU A 63 19.25 6.27 -6.49
C GLU A 63 19.91 7.52 -7.09
N GLN A 64 19.51 8.72 -6.64
CA GLN A 64 20.12 9.99 -7.08
C GLN A 64 21.61 10.09 -6.72
N LEU A 65 21.99 9.59 -5.54
CA LEU A 65 23.39 9.57 -5.09
C LEU A 65 24.23 8.61 -5.94
N GLU A 66 23.68 7.45 -6.32
CA GLU A 66 24.33 6.53 -7.26
C GLU A 66 24.54 7.18 -8.64
N GLU A 67 23.61 8.04 -9.06
CA GLU A 67 23.69 8.82 -10.31
C GLU A 67 24.56 10.09 -10.21
N CYS A 68 25.22 10.32 -9.07
CA CYS A 68 26.07 11.50 -8.79
C CYS A 68 25.31 12.84 -8.84
N CYS A 69 24.00 12.82 -8.64
CA CYS A 69 23.16 14.01 -8.48
C CYS A 69 23.12 14.46 -7.01
N SER A 70 22.88 15.75 -6.79
CA SER A 70 22.55 16.24 -5.44
C SER A 70 21.15 15.73 -5.06
N PRO A 71 20.98 15.13 -3.86
CA PRO A 71 19.68 14.63 -3.45
C PRO A 71 18.73 15.81 -3.25
N GLU A 72 17.63 15.79 -3.99
CA GLU A 72 16.56 16.81 -3.94
C GLU A 72 15.22 16.11 -3.72
N GLU A 73 14.44 16.64 -2.77
CA GLU A 73 13.10 16.14 -2.49
C GLU A 73 12.24 16.25 -3.73
N SER A 74 11.44 15.22 -4.01
CA SER A 74 10.49 15.30 -5.12
C SER A 74 9.35 16.27 -4.79
N ASP A 75 8.90 17.04 -5.79
CA ASP A 75 7.72 17.90 -5.65
C ASP A 75 6.49 17.10 -5.18
N SER A 76 6.35 15.86 -5.66
CA SER A 76 5.30 14.94 -5.23
C SER A 76 5.37 14.60 -3.74
N PHE A 77 6.58 14.38 -3.22
CA PHE A 77 6.80 14.11 -1.80
C PHE A 77 6.41 15.32 -0.97
N GLN A 78 6.84 16.52 -1.36
CA GLN A 78 6.53 17.75 -0.60
C GLN A 78 5.02 18.03 -0.56
N ILE A 79 4.33 17.87 -1.69
CA ILE A 79 2.87 18.06 -1.76
C ILE A 79 2.16 17.01 -0.91
N GLN A 80 2.45 15.72 -1.08
CA GLN A 80 1.76 14.66 -0.34
C GLN A 80 2.11 14.69 1.16
N GLY A 81 3.36 14.96 1.51
CA GLY A 81 3.84 15.06 2.88
C GLY A 81 3.16 16.21 3.62
N SER A 82 3.11 17.41 3.02
CA SER A 82 2.40 18.55 3.61
C SER A 82 0.90 18.28 3.77
N GLU A 83 0.26 17.63 2.79
CA GLU A 83 -1.16 17.26 2.89
C GLU A 83 -1.44 16.25 4.01
N ILE A 84 -0.54 15.30 4.25
CA ILE A 84 -0.66 14.34 5.36
C ILE A 84 -0.44 15.04 6.71
N LEU A 85 0.57 15.89 6.82
CA LEU A 85 0.83 16.66 8.05
C LEU A 85 -0.34 17.58 8.40
N ASP A 86 -0.91 18.26 7.41
CA ASP A 86 -2.11 19.09 7.60
C ASP A 86 -3.30 18.26 8.09
N GLN A 87 -3.46 17.03 7.60
CA GLN A 87 -4.49 16.11 8.08
C GLN A 87 -4.22 15.64 9.52
N MET A 88 -2.97 15.33 9.86
CA MET A 88 -2.59 14.95 11.23
C MET A 88 -2.91 16.07 12.23
N LEU A 89 -2.56 17.32 11.88
CA LEU A 89 -2.90 18.48 12.70
C LEU A 89 -4.41 18.69 12.83
N GLN A 90 -5.17 18.49 11.74
CA GLN A 90 -6.64 18.53 11.78
C GLN A 90 -7.23 17.44 12.67
N CYS A 91 -6.67 16.24 12.68
CA CYS A 91 -7.10 15.18 13.60
C CYS A 91 -6.98 15.61 15.07
N LEU A 92 -5.92 16.33 15.44
CA LEU A 92 -5.72 16.84 16.80
C LEU A 92 -6.72 17.93 17.20
N GLU A 93 -7.29 18.68 16.25
CA GLU A 93 -8.32 19.69 16.54
C GLU A 93 -9.57 19.08 17.19
N HIS A 94 -9.79 17.77 17.05
CA HIS A 94 -10.92 17.05 17.67
C HIS A 94 -10.67 16.66 19.14
N LEU A 95 -9.44 16.83 19.65
CA LEU A 95 -9.11 16.48 21.03
C LEU A 95 -9.46 17.61 22.02
N PRO A 96 -9.61 17.30 23.33
CA PRO A 96 -9.85 18.30 24.36
C PRO A 96 -8.75 19.37 24.40
N LYS A 97 -9.14 20.62 24.69
CA LYS A 97 -8.16 21.71 24.87
C LYS A 97 -7.47 21.59 26.24
N PRO A 98 -6.15 21.88 26.33
CA PRO A 98 -5.26 22.36 25.27
C PRO A 98 -4.89 21.24 24.27
N MET A 99 -4.88 21.60 22.98
CA MET A 99 -4.48 20.68 21.92
C MET A 99 -3.02 20.26 22.12
N PRO A 100 -2.70 18.95 22.14
CA PRO A 100 -1.32 18.50 22.27
C PRO A 100 -0.51 18.89 21.03
N GLN A 101 0.82 18.97 21.17
CA GLN A 101 1.70 19.00 19.99
C GLN A 101 1.66 17.63 19.31
N LEU A 102 1.96 17.61 18.00
CA LEU A 102 1.90 16.36 17.24
C LEU A 102 2.88 15.32 17.76
N GLU A 103 4.12 15.71 18.00
CA GLU A 103 5.18 14.86 18.57
C GLU A 103 4.76 14.28 19.93
N ASP A 104 4.33 15.14 20.87
CA ASP A 104 3.86 14.74 22.20
C ASP A 104 2.69 13.74 22.13
N TYR A 105 1.77 13.96 21.18
CA TYR A 105 0.63 13.08 21.00
C TYR A 105 1.07 11.70 20.51
N LEU A 106 1.92 11.63 19.48
CA LEU A 106 2.43 10.38 18.93
C LEU A 106 3.19 9.57 19.97
N ASP A 107 3.96 10.23 20.83
CA ASP A 107 4.65 9.61 21.96
C ASP A 107 3.67 9.05 22.99
N LEU A 108 2.67 9.84 23.39
CA LEU A 108 1.68 9.45 24.39
C LEU A 108 0.93 8.17 24.02
N ILE A 109 0.56 8.03 22.73
CA ILE A 109 -0.19 6.88 22.23
C ILE A 109 0.71 5.75 21.67
N GLY A 110 2.03 5.92 21.73
CA GLY A 110 3.01 4.93 21.30
C GLY A 110 3.18 4.78 19.79
N LEU A 111 2.66 5.71 18.98
CA LEU A 111 2.84 5.70 17.53
C LEU A 111 4.27 6.06 17.10
N SER A 112 4.99 6.86 17.89
CA SER A 112 6.41 7.17 17.62
C SER A 112 7.27 5.90 17.60
N ALA A 113 7.04 4.99 18.56
CA ALA A 113 7.71 3.70 18.60
C ALA A 113 7.36 2.78 17.41
N MET A 114 6.14 2.85 16.89
CA MET A 114 5.71 2.07 15.72
C MET A 114 6.22 2.66 14.41
N PHE A 115 6.27 3.98 14.30
CA PHE A 115 6.65 4.75 13.10
C PHE A 115 7.81 5.70 13.38
N PRO A 116 9.00 5.18 13.76
CA PRO A 116 10.14 6.02 14.14
C PRO A 116 10.64 6.92 13.00
N ARG A 117 10.41 6.55 11.73
CA ARG A 117 10.71 7.43 10.58
C ARG A 117 9.87 8.70 10.61
N VAL A 118 8.59 8.60 11.00
CA VAL A 118 7.69 9.74 11.09
C VAL A 118 8.16 10.68 12.20
N GLU A 119 8.50 10.15 13.37
CA GLU A 119 9.04 10.93 14.49
C GLU A 119 10.32 11.68 14.07
N VAL A 120 11.30 10.98 13.49
CA VAL A 120 12.55 11.60 13.01
C VAL A 120 12.28 12.67 11.95
N PHE A 121 11.37 12.40 11.02
CA PHE A 121 10.99 13.36 9.99
C PHE A 121 10.35 14.63 10.58
N LEU A 122 9.47 14.51 11.57
CA LEU A 122 8.87 15.66 12.26
C LEU A 122 9.93 16.54 12.93
N ILE A 123 10.94 15.91 13.56
CA ILE A 123 12.00 16.62 14.28
C ILE A 123 13.01 17.26 13.33
N GLN A 124 13.43 16.53 12.28
CA GLN A 124 14.52 16.96 11.39
C GLN A 124 14.02 17.77 10.19
N GLY A 125 12.76 17.61 9.81
CA GLY A 125 12.15 18.26 8.65
C GLY A 125 12.58 17.66 7.30
N SER A 126 13.27 16.51 7.29
CA SER A 126 13.74 15.86 6.06
C SER A 126 13.74 14.33 6.18
N PRO A 127 13.49 13.57 5.10
CA PRO A 127 13.58 12.11 5.08
C PRO A 127 15.00 11.61 5.36
N VAL A 128 15.14 10.67 6.29
CA VAL A 128 16.45 10.10 6.65
C VAL A 128 16.38 8.57 6.69
N GLU A 129 17.48 7.94 6.28
CA GLU A 129 17.65 6.50 6.39
C GLU A 129 17.79 6.07 7.85
N MET A 130 16.95 5.11 8.25
CA MET A 130 16.98 4.58 9.60
C MET A 130 18.15 3.61 9.78
N LEU A 131 18.85 3.75 10.91
CA LEU A 131 19.91 2.82 11.30
C LEU A 131 19.37 1.43 11.68
N GLU A 132 18.22 1.41 12.34
CA GLU A 132 17.51 0.19 12.75
C GLU A 132 16.26 0.01 11.90
N ARG A 133 15.89 -1.25 11.66
CA ARG A 133 14.72 -1.58 10.85
C ARG A 133 13.43 -1.29 11.65
N PRO A 134 12.56 -0.38 11.18
CA PRO A 134 11.29 -0.10 11.86
C PRO A 134 10.35 -1.31 11.92
N LEU A 135 9.57 -1.40 13.00
CA LEU A 135 8.68 -2.55 13.26
C LEU A 135 7.61 -2.75 12.18
N MET A 136 7.10 -1.65 11.60
CA MET A 136 6.06 -1.71 10.58
C MET A 136 6.56 -2.14 9.19
N ASP A 137 7.88 -2.23 8.95
CA ASP A 137 8.41 -2.64 7.66
C ASP A 137 8.05 -4.09 7.30
N ASP A 138 8.09 -4.99 8.29
CA ASP A 138 7.69 -6.38 8.08
C ASP A 138 6.17 -6.49 7.88
N TYR A 139 5.39 -5.74 8.67
CA TYR A 139 3.93 -5.70 8.56
C TYR A 139 3.45 -5.39 7.14
N PHE A 140 3.88 -4.26 6.56
CA PHE A 140 3.42 -3.86 5.22
C PHE A 140 3.87 -4.86 4.16
N SER A 141 5.12 -5.34 4.24
CA SER A 141 5.65 -6.30 3.28
C SER A 141 4.90 -7.64 3.32
N HIS A 142 4.47 -8.07 4.51
CA HIS A 142 3.80 -9.33 4.70
C HIS A 142 2.33 -9.27 4.29
N ILE A 143 1.62 -8.21 4.67
CA ILE A 143 0.24 -7.95 4.22
C ILE A 143 0.19 -7.80 2.69
N ALA A 144 1.17 -7.12 2.08
CA ALA A 144 1.26 -7.01 0.63
C ALA A 144 1.38 -8.38 -0.05
N LYS A 145 2.21 -9.30 0.48
CA LYS A 145 2.34 -10.67 -0.05
C LYS A 145 1.05 -11.47 0.11
N LEU A 146 0.37 -11.37 1.25
CA LEU A 146 -0.91 -12.04 1.50
C LEU A 146 -1.98 -11.55 0.51
N ASN A 147 -2.09 -10.22 0.35
CA ASN A 147 -3.01 -9.62 -0.61
C ASN A 147 -2.68 -10.02 -2.05
N GLN A 148 -1.39 -10.01 -2.42
CA GLN A 148 -0.96 -10.45 -3.74
C GLN A 148 -1.33 -11.92 -3.99
N LEU A 149 -1.13 -12.79 -3.00
CA LEU A 149 -1.47 -14.20 -3.11
C LEU A 149 -2.97 -14.42 -3.27
N LEU A 150 -3.79 -13.70 -2.50
CA LEU A 150 -5.25 -13.75 -2.58
C LEU A 150 -5.75 -13.30 -3.96
N VAL A 151 -5.31 -12.12 -4.41
CA VAL A 151 -5.75 -11.54 -5.70
C VAL A 151 -5.34 -12.43 -6.86
N LEU A 152 -4.10 -12.94 -6.87
CA LEU A 152 -3.65 -13.85 -7.93
C LEU A 152 -4.44 -15.16 -7.94
N SER A 153 -4.81 -15.68 -6.77
CA SER A 153 -5.60 -16.91 -6.65
C SER A 153 -7.03 -16.72 -7.18
N GLN A 154 -7.67 -15.61 -6.81
CA GLN A 154 -9.00 -15.24 -7.30
C GLN A 154 -8.99 -14.99 -8.81
N GLN A 155 -7.99 -14.27 -9.32
CA GLN A 155 -7.83 -14.02 -10.75
C GLN A 155 -7.67 -15.34 -11.52
N LEU A 156 -6.85 -16.26 -11.02
CA LEU A 156 -6.64 -17.55 -11.66
C LEU A 156 -7.92 -18.41 -11.66
N GLU A 157 -8.69 -18.36 -10.58
CA GLU A 157 -10.00 -19.01 -10.48
C GLU A 157 -11.00 -18.45 -11.51
N GLU A 158 -11.09 -17.13 -11.60
CA GLU A 158 -11.94 -16.47 -12.59
C GLU A 158 -11.51 -16.82 -14.02
N ASP A 159 -10.21 -16.80 -14.29
CA ASP A 159 -9.67 -17.05 -15.62
C ASP A 159 -9.92 -18.48 -16.10
N ILE A 160 -9.84 -19.46 -15.20
CA ILE A 160 -10.14 -20.86 -15.51
C ILE A 160 -11.62 -21.09 -15.82
N ASN A 161 -12.51 -20.36 -15.15
CA ASN A 161 -13.95 -20.52 -15.32
C ASN A 161 -14.51 -19.76 -16.52
N HIS A 162 -13.88 -18.65 -16.91
CA HIS A 162 -14.47 -17.70 -17.86
C HIS A 162 -13.68 -17.48 -19.14
N LEU A 163 -12.38 -17.83 -19.20
CA LEU A 163 -11.61 -17.65 -20.43
C LEU A 163 -11.89 -18.76 -21.45
N GLY A 164 -12.04 -18.37 -22.72
CA GLY A 164 -12.07 -19.32 -23.83
C GLY A 164 -10.73 -20.04 -24.08
N SER A 165 -9.63 -19.45 -23.61
CA SER A 165 -8.25 -19.90 -23.81
C SER A 165 -7.45 -19.90 -22.52
N HIS A 166 -6.78 -21.02 -22.24
CA HIS A 166 -5.96 -21.22 -21.04
C HIS A 166 -4.46 -21.08 -21.31
N LYS A 167 -4.07 -20.41 -22.40
CA LYS A 167 -2.65 -20.24 -22.80
C LYS A 167 -1.75 -19.66 -21.70
N TYR A 168 -2.29 -18.78 -20.85
CA TYR A 168 -1.54 -18.06 -19.82
C TYR A 168 -1.65 -18.67 -18.42
N ILE A 169 -2.42 -19.75 -18.23
CA ILE A 169 -2.61 -20.37 -16.91
C ILE A 169 -1.29 -20.87 -16.33
N ALA A 170 -0.41 -21.46 -17.14
CA ALA A 170 0.91 -21.89 -16.69
C ALA A 170 1.77 -20.72 -16.19
N HIS A 171 1.62 -19.52 -16.79
CA HIS A 171 2.33 -18.34 -16.33
C HIS A 171 1.74 -17.82 -15.01
N GLN A 172 0.42 -17.67 -14.92
CA GLN A 172 -0.25 -17.23 -13.70
C GLN A 172 0.06 -18.14 -12.51
N LEU A 173 0.03 -19.45 -12.73
CA LEU A 173 0.42 -20.45 -11.73
C LEU A 173 1.88 -20.28 -11.28
N SER A 174 2.80 -19.94 -12.20
CA SER A 174 4.20 -19.65 -11.84
C SER A 174 4.35 -18.40 -10.98
N VAL A 175 3.52 -17.37 -11.20
CA VAL A 175 3.51 -16.16 -10.37
C VAL A 175 3.00 -16.49 -8.96
N ILE A 176 1.91 -17.26 -8.84
CA ILE A 176 1.43 -17.75 -7.54
C ILE A 176 2.53 -18.55 -6.82
N TYR A 177 3.16 -19.49 -7.52
CA TYR A 177 4.28 -20.26 -6.97
C TYR A 177 5.40 -19.37 -6.43
N GLN A 178 5.76 -18.30 -7.14
CA GLN A 178 6.78 -17.35 -6.70
C GLN A 178 6.37 -16.61 -5.42
N VAL A 179 5.11 -16.17 -5.33
CA VAL A 179 4.59 -15.50 -4.14
C VAL A 179 4.57 -16.46 -2.95
N ILE A 180 4.05 -17.69 -3.11
CA ILE A 180 4.09 -18.75 -2.10
C ILE A 180 5.55 -19.04 -1.69
N SER A 181 6.48 -18.98 -2.64
CA SER A 181 7.92 -19.18 -2.40
C SER A 181 8.56 -18.10 -1.53
N SER A 182 8.01 -16.90 -1.50
CA SER A 182 8.50 -15.80 -0.67
C SER A 182 8.17 -15.96 0.82
N PHE A 183 7.20 -16.82 1.16
CA PHE A 183 6.84 -17.16 2.53
C PHE A 183 7.77 -18.23 3.10
N ARG A 184 8.17 -18.06 4.37
CA ARG A 184 9.04 -18.98 5.12
C ARG A 184 8.22 -19.72 6.17
N GLY A 185 8.62 -20.95 6.51
CA GLY A 185 8.04 -21.69 7.65
C GLY A 185 6.62 -22.25 7.48
N ILE A 186 5.85 -21.81 6.48
CA ILE A 186 4.45 -22.21 6.35
C ILE A 186 4.32 -23.58 5.67
N LYS A 187 3.84 -24.57 6.43
CA LYS A 187 3.72 -25.98 6.00
C LYS A 187 2.77 -26.16 4.82
N MET A 188 1.57 -25.58 4.90
CA MET A 188 0.56 -25.63 3.83
C MET A 188 1.13 -25.15 2.49
N PHE A 189 1.82 -24.01 2.50
CA PHE A 189 2.47 -23.44 1.33
C PHE A 189 3.59 -24.33 0.79
N SER A 190 4.28 -25.07 1.65
CA SER A 190 5.29 -26.04 1.23
C SER A 190 4.68 -27.27 0.55
N GLU A 191 3.48 -27.69 0.96
CA GLU A 191 2.72 -28.78 0.31
C GLU A 191 2.23 -28.33 -1.07
N ILE A 192 1.61 -27.14 -1.15
CA ILE A 192 1.16 -26.56 -2.43
C ILE A 192 2.32 -26.38 -3.42
N LYS A 193 3.49 -25.91 -2.97
CA LYS A 193 4.69 -25.81 -3.83
C LYS A 193 5.02 -27.14 -4.50
N LYS A 194 5.05 -28.23 -3.72
CA LYS A 194 5.37 -29.57 -4.23
C LYS A 194 4.33 -30.06 -5.22
N GLU A 195 3.06 -29.79 -4.98
CA GLU A 195 1.99 -30.13 -5.91
C GLU A 195 2.12 -29.38 -7.23
N ILE A 196 2.43 -28.08 -7.18
CA ILE A 196 2.69 -27.28 -8.37
C ILE A 196 3.87 -27.88 -9.13
N GLU A 197 5.02 -28.10 -8.48
CA GLU A 197 6.22 -28.66 -9.10
C GLU A 197 5.96 -30.01 -9.79
N ALA A 198 5.16 -30.89 -9.16
CA ALA A 198 4.83 -32.21 -9.70
C ALA A 198 3.98 -32.14 -10.98
N ASN A 199 3.04 -31.20 -11.05
CA ASN A 199 2.08 -31.09 -12.15
C ASN A 199 2.51 -30.10 -13.25
N PHE A 200 3.40 -29.14 -12.94
CA PHE A 200 3.68 -27.99 -13.80
C PHE A 200 4.15 -28.36 -15.20
N LYS A 201 5.05 -29.34 -15.32
CA LYS A 201 5.61 -29.74 -16.62
C LYS A 201 4.53 -30.33 -17.54
N GLN A 202 3.68 -31.19 -17.01
CA GLN A 202 2.62 -31.84 -17.78
C GLN A 202 1.50 -30.85 -18.13
N LEU A 203 1.12 -29.99 -17.17
CA LEU A 203 0.18 -28.90 -17.42
C LEU A 203 0.66 -28.00 -18.55
N LYS A 204 1.91 -27.53 -18.48
CA LYS A 204 2.48 -26.67 -19.51
C LYS A 204 2.49 -27.34 -20.89
N GLN A 205 2.81 -28.63 -20.95
CA GLN A 205 2.77 -29.40 -22.19
C GLN A 205 1.36 -29.52 -22.77
N SER A 206 0.33 -29.68 -21.92
CA SER A 206 -1.07 -29.75 -22.36
C SER A 206 -1.59 -28.45 -23.00
N LEU A 207 -0.92 -27.32 -22.73
CA LEU A 207 -1.27 -26.00 -23.24
C LEU A 207 -0.48 -25.58 -24.49
N VAL A 208 0.43 -26.43 -24.98
CA VAL A 208 1.14 -26.16 -26.24
C VAL A 208 0.20 -26.43 -27.40
N ALA A 209 -0.12 -25.39 -28.18
CA ALA A 209 -0.93 -25.54 -29.38
C ALA A 209 -0.20 -26.42 -30.42
N GLU A 210 -0.84 -27.48 -30.88
CA GLU A 210 -0.33 -28.25 -32.02
C GLU A 210 -0.39 -27.42 -33.30
N ALA A 211 0.69 -27.46 -34.08
CA ALA A 211 0.79 -26.70 -35.32
C ALA A 211 -0.33 -27.11 -36.30
N GLY A 212 -1.27 -26.20 -36.57
CA GLY A 212 -2.39 -26.42 -37.49
C GLY A 212 -3.76 -26.60 -36.82
N CYS A 213 -3.84 -26.68 -35.49
CA CYS A 213 -5.10 -26.74 -34.77
C CYS A 213 -5.75 -25.34 -34.66
N ARG A 214 -7.05 -25.23 -35.00
CA ARG A 214 -7.83 -23.98 -34.87
C ARG A 214 -8.40 -23.75 -33.47
N HIS A 215 -8.29 -24.72 -32.58
CA HIS A 215 -8.82 -24.62 -31.23
C HIS A 215 -7.81 -23.95 -30.30
N GLU A 216 -8.30 -23.01 -29.49
CA GLU A 216 -7.51 -22.38 -28.45
C GLU A 216 -7.11 -23.41 -27.39
N PRO A 217 -5.91 -23.30 -26.79
CA PRO A 217 -5.45 -24.28 -25.82
C PRO A 217 -6.35 -24.24 -24.57
N GLN A 218 -6.94 -25.37 -24.24
CA GLN A 218 -7.77 -25.54 -23.05
C GLN A 218 -7.18 -26.60 -22.13
N LEU A 219 -7.38 -26.41 -20.83
CA LEU A 219 -6.97 -27.38 -19.82
C LEU A 219 -7.94 -28.58 -19.83
N SER A 220 -7.41 -29.74 -19.47
CA SER A 220 -8.25 -30.89 -19.16
C SER A 220 -9.07 -30.64 -17.88
N ALA A 221 -10.22 -31.31 -17.76
CA ALA A 221 -11.08 -31.21 -16.57
C ALA A 221 -10.34 -31.55 -15.26
N GLN A 222 -9.33 -32.42 -15.33
CA GLN A 222 -8.48 -32.76 -14.19
C GLN A 222 -7.67 -31.55 -13.71
N TYR A 223 -6.99 -30.84 -14.61
CA TYR A 223 -6.20 -29.66 -14.24
C TYR A 223 -7.08 -28.47 -13.84
N VAL A 224 -8.25 -28.31 -14.47
CA VAL A 224 -9.24 -27.33 -14.04
C VAL A 224 -9.64 -27.57 -12.59
N SER A 225 -10.07 -28.79 -12.26
CA SER A 225 -10.52 -29.12 -10.90
C SER A 225 -9.41 -28.93 -9.87
N TRP A 226 -8.19 -29.39 -10.19
CA TRP A 226 -7.03 -29.24 -9.32
C TRP A 226 -6.69 -27.78 -9.02
N ILE A 227 -6.64 -26.92 -10.05
CA ILE A 227 -6.30 -25.52 -9.82
C ILE A 227 -7.40 -24.81 -9.02
N LEU A 228 -8.67 -25.06 -9.33
CA LEU A 228 -9.79 -24.46 -8.60
C LEU A 228 -9.76 -24.85 -7.11
N GLU A 229 -9.50 -26.12 -6.81
CA GLU A 229 -9.33 -26.58 -5.42
C GLU A 229 -8.13 -25.89 -4.74
N MET A 230 -7.00 -25.79 -5.44
CA MET A 230 -5.80 -25.13 -4.92
C MET A 230 -6.03 -23.63 -4.66
N THR A 231 -6.64 -22.89 -5.59
CA THR A 231 -6.92 -21.45 -5.43
C THR A 231 -7.93 -21.19 -4.32
N GLN A 232 -8.93 -22.06 -4.17
CA GLN A 232 -9.89 -21.99 -3.08
C GLN A 232 -9.22 -22.25 -1.72
N ASN A 233 -8.37 -23.27 -1.62
CA ASN A 233 -7.61 -23.58 -0.42
C ASN A 233 -6.70 -22.41 0.00
N ILE A 234 -5.97 -21.82 -0.97
CA ILE A 234 -5.14 -20.64 -0.72
C ILE A 234 -5.99 -19.47 -0.23
N SER A 235 -7.07 -19.15 -0.93
CA SER A 235 -7.94 -18.03 -0.59
C SER A 235 -8.56 -18.20 0.79
N SER A 236 -9.02 -19.41 1.12
CA SER A 236 -9.56 -19.72 2.44
C SER A 236 -8.52 -19.59 3.55
N ALA A 237 -7.29 -20.04 3.34
CA ALA A 237 -6.21 -19.89 4.30
C ALA A 237 -5.82 -18.42 4.52
N VAL A 238 -5.66 -17.65 3.45
CA VAL A 238 -5.32 -16.23 3.56
C VAL A 238 -6.44 -15.44 4.26
N MET A 239 -7.70 -15.72 3.94
CA MET A 239 -8.85 -15.03 4.56
C MET A 239 -9.10 -15.44 6.02
N SER A 240 -8.73 -16.66 6.41
CA SER A 240 -8.86 -17.12 7.80
C SER A 240 -7.72 -16.66 8.70
N LEU A 241 -6.61 -16.18 8.13
CA LEU A 241 -5.44 -15.65 8.84
C LEU A 241 -5.00 -16.54 10.03
N PRO A 242 -4.67 -17.81 9.79
CA PRO A 242 -4.20 -18.71 10.85
C PRO A 242 -2.89 -18.19 11.48
N GLU A 243 -2.56 -18.71 12.66
CA GLU A 243 -1.41 -18.27 13.46
C GLU A 243 -0.11 -18.31 12.66
N GLU A 244 0.12 -19.36 11.87
CA GLU A 244 1.33 -19.50 11.04
C GLU A 244 1.48 -18.41 9.96
N LEU A 245 0.36 -17.76 9.56
CA LEU A 245 0.38 -16.62 8.63
C LEU A 245 0.47 -15.27 9.35
N THR A 246 0.38 -15.22 10.68
CA THR A 246 0.34 -13.98 11.46
C THR A 246 1.49 -13.85 12.47
N GLU A 247 2.35 -14.87 12.63
CA GLU A 247 3.54 -14.83 13.49
C GLU A 247 4.41 -13.58 13.23
N ASP A 248 4.74 -13.31 11.96
CA ASP A 248 5.56 -12.15 11.56
C ASP A 248 4.84 -10.81 11.78
N LEU A 249 3.52 -10.83 11.98
CA LEU A 249 2.69 -9.65 12.24
C LEU A 249 2.48 -9.38 13.75
N HIS A 250 2.91 -10.31 14.62
CA HIS A 250 2.56 -10.30 16.03
C HIS A 250 2.88 -8.98 16.76
N PRO A 251 4.03 -8.31 16.54
CA PRO A 251 4.32 -7.04 17.19
C PRO A 251 3.31 -5.94 16.82
N ALA A 252 2.98 -5.82 15.53
CA ALA A 252 2.02 -4.83 15.04
C ALA A 252 0.58 -5.17 15.47
N LEU A 253 0.20 -6.45 15.43
CA LEU A 253 -1.11 -6.91 15.90
C LEU A 253 -1.29 -6.69 17.41
N THR A 254 -0.25 -6.94 18.20
CA THR A 254 -0.26 -6.69 19.65
C THR A 254 -0.42 -5.21 19.95
N PHE A 255 0.32 -4.35 19.24
CA PHE A 255 0.16 -2.90 19.35
C PHE A 255 -1.26 -2.47 18.99
N MET A 256 -1.77 -2.89 17.83
CA MET A 256 -3.12 -2.53 17.40
C MET A 256 -4.21 -3.04 18.35
N ALA A 257 -4.04 -4.24 18.93
CA ALA A 257 -4.98 -4.78 19.91
C ALA A 257 -5.00 -3.96 21.20
N GLN A 258 -3.84 -3.47 21.66
CA GLN A 258 -3.73 -2.59 22.83
C GLN A 258 -4.21 -1.16 22.53
N PHE A 259 -4.02 -0.71 21.29
CA PHE A 259 -4.43 0.61 20.83
C PHE A 259 -5.96 0.74 20.69
N LEU A 260 -6.63 -0.37 20.36
CA LEU A 260 -8.08 -0.45 20.16
C LEU A 260 -8.87 -0.89 21.41
N SER A 261 -8.19 -1.24 22.51
CA SER A 261 -8.79 -1.71 23.77
C SER A 261 -9.03 -0.60 24.77
#